data_AF-A0A553UNF9-F1
#
_entry.id   AF-A0A553UNF9-F1
#
_cell.length_a   1.000
_cell.length_b   1.000
_cell.length_c   1.000
_cell.angle_alpha   90.00
_cell.angle_beta   90.00
_cell.angle_gamma   90.00
#
_symmetry.space_group_name_H-M   'P 1'
#
loop_
_entity.id
_entity.type
_entity.pdbx_description
1 polymer ?
#
loop_
_entity_poly.entity_id
_entity_poly.type
_entity_poly.pdbx_seq_one_letter_code
_entity_poly.pdbx_strand_id
1 'polypeptide(L)'
;MRLMDFGQEGIVKLNDFYGQNLRVMAVQPLTPLEQNPPRTYYSFNGVFFAICEGEGALHYRDYPNALNFENLDPLELEAFLLHKRLSPDQKQRTLIAQFISVYERNIQKGRLYLNPPYFQDAERALFYDKSI
;
A
#
# COMPACT_ATOMS: atom_id res chain seq x y z
N MET A 1 7.23 12.59 -2.07
CA MET A 1 7.16 12.73 -0.59
C MET A 1 5.70 12.72 -0.20
N ARG A 2 5.35 11.99 0.85
CA ARG A 2 3.99 11.85 1.38
C ARG A 2 3.94 12.48 2.77
N LEU A 3 2.91 13.27 3.05
CA LEU A 3 2.68 13.75 4.42
C LEU A 3 2.23 12.57 5.28
N MET A 4 2.97 12.25 6.34
CA MET A 4 2.66 11.17 7.26
C MET A 4 1.99 11.73 8.51
N ASP A 5 0.95 11.04 8.98
CA ASP A 5 0.27 11.31 10.23
C ASP A 5 0.66 10.25 11.27
N PHE A 6 1.37 10.71 12.29
CA PHE A 6 1.83 9.92 13.43
C PHE A 6 0.94 10.11 14.66
N GLY A 7 0.05 11.12 14.66
CA GLY A 7 -0.77 11.53 15.80
C GLY A 7 -0.02 12.13 16.99
N GLN A 8 1.30 11.97 17.05
CA GLN A 8 2.16 12.47 18.12
C GLN A 8 3.62 12.62 17.65
N GLU A 9 4.39 13.39 18.40
CA GLU A 9 5.84 13.46 18.23
C GLU A 9 6.50 12.11 18.58
N GLY A 10 7.67 11.85 18.00
CA GLY A 10 8.47 10.68 18.38
C GLY A 10 9.62 10.42 17.44
N ILE A 11 10.08 9.16 17.41
CA ILE A 11 11.22 8.73 16.60
C ILE A 11 10.78 7.73 15.55
N VAL A 12 10.98 8.09 14.29
CA VAL A 12 10.85 7.18 13.14
C VAL A 12 12.22 6.62 12.79
N LYS A 13 12.27 5.32 12.50
CA LYS A 13 13.48 4.63 12.04
C LYS A 13 13.21 4.07 10.65
N LEU A 14 14.15 4.29 9.72
CA LEU A 14 14.21 3.54 8.48
C LEU A 14 15.16 2.36 8.68
N ASN A 15 14.68 1.16 8.37
CA ASN A 15 15.41 -0.08 8.60
C ASN A 15 15.59 -0.83 7.28
N ASP A 16 16.69 -1.56 7.14
CA ASP A 16 16.82 -2.54 6.07
C ASP A 16 15.99 -3.80 6.35
N PHE A 17 15.92 -4.71 5.38
CA PHE A 17 15.22 -5.98 5.52
C PHE A 17 15.76 -6.88 6.65
N TYR A 18 17.00 -6.66 7.12
CA TYR A 18 17.61 -7.39 8.23
C TYR A 18 17.35 -6.74 9.60
N GLY A 19 16.65 -5.60 9.64
CA GLY A 19 16.33 -4.87 10.86
C GLY A 19 17.42 -3.93 11.35
N GLN A 20 18.44 -3.64 10.53
CA GLN A 20 19.45 -2.64 10.85
C GLN A 20 18.91 -1.24 10.59
N ASN A 21 19.15 -0.31 11.52
CA ASN A 21 18.76 1.08 11.37
C ASN A 21 19.64 1.76 10.31
N LEU A 22 19.05 2.15 9.18
CA LEU A 22 19.70 2.94 8.14
C LEU A 22 19.62 4.43 8.43
N ARG A 23 18.51 4.88 9.02
CA ARG A 23 18.28 6.28 9.38
C ARG A 23 17.36 6.38 10.58
N VAL A 24 17.59 7.37 11.43
CA VAL A 24 16.75 7.68 12.59
C VAL A 24 16.42 9.17 12.55
N MET A 25 15.17 9.52 12.77
CA MET A 25 14.70 10.91 12.72
C MET A 25 13.63 11.19 13.77
N ALA A 26 13.73 12.34 14.41
CA ALA A 26 12.63 12.88 15.21
C ALA A 26 11.56 13.42 14.25
N VAL A 27 10.29 13.14 14.57
CA VAL A 27 9.14 13.58 13.78
C VAL A 27 8.15 14.33 14.65
N GLN A 28 7.49 15.30 14.02
CA GLN A 28 6.29 15.95 14.54
C GLN A 28 5.05 15.11 14.19
N PRO A 29 3.86 15.37 14.80
CA PRO A 29 2.65 14.60 14.53
C PRO A 29 2.31 14.49 13.04
N LEU A 30 2.62 15.54 12.27
CA LEU A 30 2.57 15.54 10.82
C LEU A 30 3.98 15.83 10.27
N THR A 31 4.56 14.88 9.53
CA THR A 31 5.90 15.04 8.95
C THR A 31 5.93 14.45 7.55
N PRO A 32 6.44 15.19 6.54
CA PRO A 32 6.59 14.63 5.21
C PRO A 32 7.76 13.65 5.16
N LEU A 33 7.51 12.45 4.64
CA LEU A 33 8.53 11.41 4.44
C LEU A 33 8.58 10.96 2.97
N GLU A 34 9.75 10.48 2.57
CA GLU A 34 9.95 9.83 1.27
C GLU A 34 9.45 8.40 1.32
N GLN A 35 9.03 7.88 0.16
CA GLN A 35 8.78 6.45 0.04
C GLN A 35 10.01 5.65 0.48
N ASN A 36 9.78 4.53 1.13
CA ASN A 36 10.88 3.68 1.58
C ASN A 36 11.62 3.13 0.36
N PRO A 37 12.97 3.19 0.33
CA PRO A 37 13.75 2.51 -0.70
C PRO A 37 13.41 1.01 -0.80
N PRO A 38 13.70 0.35 -1.93
CA PRO A 38 13.51 -1.09 -2.08
C PRO A 38 14.16 -1.87 -0.93
N ARG A 39 13.47 -2.89 -0.43
CA ARG A 39 13.93 -3.75 0.69
C ARG A 39 14.21 -3.00 2.00
N THR A 40 13.51 -1.89 2.23
CA THR A 40 13.53 -1.16 3.51
C THR A 40 12.12 -0.94 4.03
N TYR A 41 11.98 -0.62 5.31
CA TYR A 41 10.70 -0.27 5.93
C TYR A 41 10.89 0.77 7.03
N TYR A 42 9.83 1.54 7.32
CA TYR A 42 9.83 2.45 8.45
C TYR A 42 9.27 1.79 9.71
N SER A 43 9.70 2.26 10.87
CA SER A 43 9.10 1.89 12.15
C SER A 43 8.89 3.11 13.05
N PHE A 44 7.76 3.11 13.77
CA PHE A 44 7.38 4.15 14.72
C PHE A 44 6.58 3.52 15.87
N ASN A 45 7.01 3.74 17.11
CA ASN A 45 6.38 3.17 18.31
C ASN A 45 6.13 1.65 18.21
N GLY A 46 7.11 0.91 17.71
CA GLY A 46 7.05 -0.56 17.57
C GLY A 46 6.19 -1.06 16.40
N VAL A 47 5.59 -0.17 15.60
CA VAL A 47 4.80 -0.53 14.43
C VAL A 47 5.63 -0.34 13.16
N PHE A 48 5.64 -1.34 12.30
CA PHE A 48 6.23 -1.26 10.96
C PHE A 48 5.22 -0.71 9.95
N PHE A 49 5.69 0.10 9.03
CA PHE A 49 4.87 0.66 7.97
C PHE A 49 5.69 0.97 6.71
N ALA A 50 4.96 1.08 5.61
CA ALA A 50 5.46 1.53 4.33
C ALA A 50 4.79 2.86 3.95
N ILE A 51 5.25 3.46 2.85
CA ILE A 51 4.69 4.69 2.33
C ILE A 51 4.38 4.49 0.85
N CYS A 52 3.17 4.85 0.43
CA CYS A 52 2.74 4.87 -0.97
C CYS A 52 2.16 6.24 -1.34
N GLU A 53 1.92 6.45 -2.64
CA GLU A 53 1.22 7.63 -3.14
C GLU A 53 -0.26 7.63 -2.72
N GLY A 54 -0.94 8.74 -2.96
CA GLY A 54 -2.38 8.90 -2.73
C GLY A 54 -2.75 10.36 -2.43
N GLU A 55 -3.90 10.57 -1.80
CA GLU A 55 -4.41 11.89 -1.39
C GLU A 55 -4.51 12.05 0.13
N GLY A 56 -4.16 13.22 0.66
CA GLY A 56 -4.19 13.50 2.11
C GLY A 56 -2.96 13.07 2.91
N ALA A 57 -3.02 13.13 4.24
CA ALA A 57 -1.96 12.62 5.10
C ALA A 57 -2.15 11.11 5.34
N LEU A 58 -1.10 10.31 5.16
CA LEU A 58 -1.14 8.86 5.41
C LEU A 58 -0.89 8.57 6.88
N HIS A 59 -1.88 8.01 7.57
CA HIS A 59 -1.70 7.54 8.92
C HIS A 59 -0.78 6.31 8.95
N TYR A 60 0.25 6.32 9.80
CA TYR A 60 1.31 5.30 9.78
C TYR A 60 0.81 3.85 9.97
N ARG A 61 -0.38 3.65 10.58
CA ARG A 61 -0.97 2.31 10.75
C ARG A 61 -1.83 1.84 9.58
N ASP A 62 -2.17 2.72 8.65
CA ASP A 62 -3.10 2.40 7.56
C ASP A 62 -2.41 1.65 6.40
N TYR A 63 -1.07 1.61 6.39
CA TYR A 63 -0.29 0.96 5.33
C TYR A 63 0.90 0.17 5.90
N PRO A 64 0.64 -0.95 6.60
CA PRO A 64 1.67 -1.71 7.32
C PRO A 64 2.66 -2.44 6.40
N ASN A 65 2.26 -2.73 5.15
CA ASN A 65 3.07 -3.47 4.18
C ASN A 65 3.20 -2.68 2.89
N ALA A 66 4.37 -2.76 2.24
CA ALA A 66 4.59 -2.21 0.91
C ALA A 66 3.90 -3.11 -0.13
N LEU A 67 2.63 -2.84 -0.41
CA LEU A 67 1.88 -3.54 -1.46
C LEU A 67 2.41 -3.16 -2.85
N ASN A 68 2.33 -4.10 -3.78
CA ASN A 68 2.67 -3.93 -5.18
C ASN A 68 1.79 -4.87 -6.02
N PHE A 69 1.13 -4.34 -7.03
CA PHE A 69 0.18 -5.08 -7.87
C PHE A 69 0.71 -5.39 -9.28
N GLU A 70 2.02 -5.26 -9.54
CA GLU A 70 2.63 -5.55 -10.85
C GLU A 70 2.26 -6.94 -11.40
N ASN A 71 2.13 -7.92 -10.50
CA ASN A 71 1.84 -9.30 -10.86
C ASN A 71 0.37 -9.69 -10.64
N LEU A 72 -0.53 -8.73 -10.38
CA LEU A 72 -1.96 -9.03 -10.23
C LEU A 72 -2.57 -9.30 -11.61
N ASP A 73 -3.07 -10.53 -11.82
CA ASP A 73 -3.68 -10.92 -13.09
C ASP A 73 -5.08 -10.28 -13.22
N PRO A 74 -5.32 -9.44 -14.26
CA PRO A 74 -6.62 -8.81 -14.48
C PRO A 74 -7.76 -9.81 -14.66
N LEU A 75 -7.53 -10.96 -15.30
CA LEU A 75 -8.56 -11.97 -15.55
C LEU A 75 -8.98 -12.67 -14.26
N GLU A 76 -8.03 -12.91 -13.37
CA GLU A 76 -8.34 -13.49 -12.06
C GLU A 76 -9.03 -12.48 -11.15
N LEU A 77 -8.61 -11.22 -11.19
CA LEU A 77 -9.28 -10.13 -10.49
C LEU A 77 -10.72 -9.96 -10.99
N GLU A 78 -10.94 -9.92 -12.31
CA GLU A 78 -12.29 -9.82 -12.91
C GLU A 78 -13.16 -10.99 -12.49
N ALA A 79 -12.66 -12.23 -12.62
CA ALA A 79 -13.40 -13.42 -12.24
C ALA A 79 -13.80 -13.41 -10.75
N PHE A 80 -12.95 -12.87 -9.88
CA PHE A 80 -13.29 -12.66 -8.49
C PHE A 80 -14.35 -11.57 -8.32
N LEU A 81 -14.20 -10.42 -8.98
CA LEU A 81 -15.13 -9.30 -8.84
C LEU A 81 -16.54 -9.65 -9.34
N LEU A 82 -16.66 -10.23 -10.53
CA LEU A 82 -17.92 -10.53 -11.21
C LEU A 82 -18.57 -11.85 -10.76
N HIS A 83 -17.77 -12.89 -10.53
CA HIS A 83 -18.28 -14.24 -10.27
C HIS A 83 -17.96 -14.76 -8.87
N LYS A 84 -17.26 -13.99 -8.03
CA LYS A 84 -16.76 -14.43 -6.71
C LYS A 84 -15.92 -15.71 -6.80
N ARG A 85 -15.32 -15.96 -7.96
CA ARG A 85 -14.46 -17.12 -8.20
C ARG A 85 -13.09 -16.86 -7.59
N LEU A 86 -12.67 -17.70 -6.65
CA LEU A 86 -11.33 -17.63 -6.07
C LEU A 86 -10.31 -18.19 -7.07
N SER A 87 -9.15 -17.54 -7.13
CA SER A 87 -8.01 -18.06 -7.89
C SER A 87 -7.51 -19.39 -7.31
N PRO A 88 -7.11 -20.35 -8.16
CA PRO A 88 -6.36 -21.52 -7.71
C PRO A 88 -4.93 -21.16 -7.23
N ASP A 89 -4.34 -20.06 -7.74
CA ASP A 89 -3.03 -19.56 -7.30
C ASP A 89 -3.15 -18.78 -5.98
N GLN A 90 -2.47 -19.28 -4.94
CA GLN A 90 -2.41 -18.63 -3.63
C GLN A 90 -1.83 -17.21 -3.69
N LYS A 91 -0.88 -16.94 -4.59
CA LYS A 91 -0.30 -15.60 -4.75
C LYS A 91 -1.34 -14.62 -5.26
N GLN A 92 -2.07 -14.99 -6.31
CA GLN A 92 -3.14 -14.16 -6.85
C GLN A 92 -4.27 -13.95 -5.84
N ARG A 93 -4.69 -15.00 -5.11
CA ARG A 93 -5.64 -14.83 -3.99
C ARG A 93 -5.20 -13.77 -2.99
N THR A 94 -3.90 -13.75 -2.67
CA THR A 94 -3.33 -12.78 -1.74
C THR A 94 -3.34 -11.37 -2.33
N LEU A 95 -2.92 -11.21 -3.59
CA LEU A 95 -2.93 -9.93 -4.29
C LEU A 95 -4.36 -9.38 -4.46
N ILE A 96 -5.32 -10.21 -4.82
CA ILE A 96 -6.74 -9.83 -4.92
C ILE A 96 -7.25 -9.35 -3.56
N ALA A 97 -7.02 -10.10 -2.48
CA ALA A 97 -7.45 -9.68 -1.13
C ALA A 97 -6.81 -8.34 -0.71
N GLN A 98 -5.52 -8.14 -1.02
CA GLN A 98 -4.81 -6.88 -0.77
C GLN A 98 -5.40 -5.74 -1.61
N PHE A 99 -5.69 -5.97 -2.89
CA PHE A 99 -6.28 -5.00 -3.80
C PHE A 99 -7.67 -4.53 -3.30
N ILE A 100 -8.51 -5.48 -2.88
CA ILE A 100 -9.81 -5.16 -2.27
C ILE A 100 -9.65 -4.35 -0.98
N SER A 101 -8.67 -4.69 -0.13
CA SER A 101 -8.43 -3.94 1.11
C SER A 101 -8.03 -2.47 0.87
N VAL A 102 -7.30 -2.20 -0.22
CA VAL A 102 -6.95 -0.84 -0.66
C VAL A 102 -8.22 -0.11 -1.11
N TYR A 103 -9.08 -0.75 -1.90
CA TYR A 103 -10.37 -0.19 -2.31
C TYR A 103 -11.26 0.17 -1.12
N GLU A 104 -11.46 -0.75 -0.18
CA GLU A 104 -12.26 -0.52 1.02
C GLU A 104 -11.72 0.66 1.82
N ARG A 105 -10.40 0.75 1.98
CA ARG A 105 -9.76 1.85 2.68
C ARG A 105 -9.94 3.19 1.95
N ASN A 106 -9.84 3.20 0.62
CA ASN A 106 -10.07 4.39 -0.20
C ASN A 106 -11.52 4.87 -0.10
N ILE A 107 -12.48 3.94 -0.15
CA ILE A 107 -13.92 4.23 0.07
C ILE A 107 -14.15 4.82 1.46
N GLN A 108 -13.60 4.21 2.50
CA GLN A 108 -13.73 4.72 3.88
C GLN A 108 -13.20 6.14 4.04
N LYS A 109 -12.15 6.51 3.29
CA LYS A 109 -11.53 7.83 3.33
C LYS A 109 -12.16 8.81 2.33
N GLY A 110 -13.06 8.33 1.46
CA GLY A 110 -13.77 9.12 0.45
C GLY A 110 -12.89 9.67 -0.68
N ARG A 111 -11.71 9.07 -0.92
CA ARG A 111 -10.71 9.54 -1.89
C ARG A 111 -9.69 8.46 -2.25
N LEU A 112 -8.83 8.72 -3.23
CA LEU A 112 -7.68 7.86 -3.56
C LEU A 112 -6.60 7.95 -2.47
N TYR A 113 -6.91 7.45 -1.28
CA TYR A 113 -6.10 7.62 -0.07
C TYR A 113 -4.81 6.79 -0.09
N LEU A 114 -4.90 5.55 -0.56
CA LEU A 114 -3.80 4.64 -0.84
C LEU A 114 -3.75 4.42 -2.36
N ASN A 115 -2.58 4.70 -2.94
CA ASN A 115 -2.26 4.38 -4.33
C ASN A 115 -0.92 3.63 -4.39
N PRO A 116 -0.90 2.32 -4.03
CA PRO A 116 0.28 1.49 -4.19
C PRO A 116 0.72 1.37 -5.66
N PRO A 117 1.99 1.01 -5.92
CA PRO A 117 2.45 0.70 -7.26
C PRO A 117 1.52 -0.28 -8.00
N TYR A 118 1.22 0.04 -9.25
CA TYR A 118 0.36 -0.73 -10.17
C TYR A 118 -1.12 -0.86 -9.77
N PHE A 119 -1.58 -0.17 -8.72
CA PHE A 119 -2.99 -0.23 -8.29
C PHE A 119 -3.94 0.31 -9.37
N GLN A 120 -3.68 1.51 -9.88
CA GLN A 120 -4.50 2.11 -10.94
C GLN A 120 -4.32 1.43 -12.30
N ASP A 121 -3.16 0.81 -12.55
CA ASP A 121 -2.93 0.05 -13.79
C ASP A 121 -3.77 -1.22 -13.81
N ALA A 122 -3.84 -1.94 -12.68
CA ALA A 122 -4.74 -3.08 -12.53
C ALA A 122 -6.22 -2.67 -12.67
N GLU A 123 -6.62 -1.51 -12.13
CA GLU A 123 -7.97 -0.98 -12.34
C GLU A 123 -8.25 -0.69 -13.83
N ARG A 124 -7.31 -0.04 -14.54
CA ARG A 124 -7.45 0.23 -15.98
C ARG A 124 -7.55 -1.06 -16.79
N ALA A 125 -6.76 -2.08 -16.46
CA ALA A 125 -6.76 -3.35 -17.18
C ALA A 125 -8.16 -4.00 -17.21
N LEU A 126 -8.96 -3.85 -16.14
CA LEU A 126 -10.35 -4.35 -16.08
C LEU A 126 -11.29 -3.71 -17.12
N PHE A 127 -10.97 -2.51 -17.62
CA PHE A 127 -11.82 -1.80 -18.59
C PHE A 127 -11.34 -1.92 -20.02
N TYR A 128 -10.02 -2.03 -20.23
CA TYR A 128 -9.40 -1.92 -21.55
C TYR A 128 -9.07 -3.27 -22.20
N ASP A 129 -9.06 -4.38 -21.46
CA ASP A 129 -8.82 -5.71 -22.04
C ASP A 129 -10.10 -6.36 -22.60
N LYS A 130 -10.86 -5.60 -23.40
CA LYS A 130 -12.06 -6.07 -24.12
C LYS A 130 -11.77 -6.52 -25.54
N SER A 131 -10.55 -7.01 -25.82
CA SER A 131 -10.18 -7.52 -27.13
C SER A 131 -10.41 -9.03 -27.19
N ILE A 132 -11.67 -9.46 -27.25
CA ILE A 132 -12.07 -10.80 -27.68
C ILE A 132 -12.76 -10.67 -29.03
#